data_AF-A0A8C5DBG9-F1
#
_entry.id   AF-A0A8C5DBG9-F1
#
_cell.length_a   1.000
_cell.length_b   1.000
_cell.length_c   1.000
_cell.angle_alpha   90.00
_cell.angle_beta   90.00
_cell.angle_gamma   90.00
#
_symmetry.space_group_name_H-M   'P 1'
#
loop_
_entity.id
_entity.type
_entity.pdbx_description
1 polymer ?
#
loop_
_entity_poly.entity_id
_entity_poly.type
_entity_poly.pdbx_seq_one_letter_code
_entity_poly.pdbx_strand_id
1 'polypeptide(L)'
;TYFVSIYLVVNIEEAPGAHTEWVDCIQASDMCNQNPYCSSRYRVMRQCLVGKEKEAMLDNNRECQAAMEVLLVSPLYDCRCKRSMKKELQCVQNYWTIHMGLTEGGDLEDSSPYEPVAPGRHPDASLAPKSFHCPNTERNCNPCLDAAKACNLNSSCKRQRSNYIAICSKEDANKGETCNRKRCHKALRSFLDRVPPEFSHRLLFCPCQTEGCAERRRQTIVPDCSFKDKEKPNCLELRRICRQDPLCRSRLADYIVNCWVPSPSMSTCPNQDNHQACLASYARLIGTDMTPNYVDSSISNWTISPWCTCKGSGNQEEECLNFLSQLIYRFFFFLWERNSKVQIFVS
;
A
#
# COMPACT_ATOMS: atom_id res chain seq x y z
N THR A 1 -24.91 -20.95 -40.79
CA THR A 1 -23.47 -20.66 -40.97
C THR A 1 -22.97 -20.00 -39.70
N TYR A 2 -22.60 -20.81 -38.72
CA TYR A 2 -22.21 -20.36 -37.38
C TYR A 2 -20.70 -20.54 -37.22
N PHE A 3 -20.02 -19.45 -36.84
CA PHE A 3 -18.60 -19.41 -36.52
C PHE A 3 -18.32 -20.27 -35.28
N VAL A 4 -17.47 -21.28 -35.44
CA VAL A 4 -16.95 -22.12 -34.35
C VAL A 4 -15.66 -21.48 -33.85
N SER A 5 -15.64 -21.02 -32.60
CA SER A 5 -14.44 -20.59 -31.89
C SER A 5 -13.48 -21.77 -31.72
N ILE A 6 -12.30 -21.68 -32.33
CA ILE A 6 -11.20 -22.61 -32.14
C ILE A 6 -10.48 -22.21 -30.84
N TYR A 7 -10.79 -22.91 -29.75
CA TYR A 7 -9.88 -22.99 -28.60
C TYR A 7 -8.80 -24.00 -28.95
N LEU A 8 -7.59 -23.52 -29.28
CA LEU A 8 -6.40 -24.36 -29.37
C LEU A 8 -5.98 -24.73 -27.95
N VAL A 9 -6.35 -25.93 -27.53
CA VAL A 9 -5.78 -26.61 -26.35
C VAL A 9 -4.36 -27.01 -26.71
N VAL A 10 -3.38 -26.20 -26.30
CA VAL A 10 -1.97 -26.64 -26.28
C VAL A 10 -1.78 -27.48 -25.04
N ASN A 11 -1.72 -28.81 -25.22
CA ASN A 11 -1.29 -29.74 -24.19
C ASN A 11 0.19 -29.48 -23.88
N ILE A 12 0.47 -28.89 -22.71
CA ILE A 12 1.82 -28.85 -22.13
C ILE A 12 1.89 -30.03 -21.17
N GLU A 13 2.68 -31.05 -21.55
CA GLU A 13 3.07 -32.13 -20.65
C GLU A 13 3.76 -31.57 -19.41
N GLU A 14 3.25 -31.90 -18.22
CA GLU A 14 3.82 -31.49 -16.94
C GLU A 14 5.19 -32.14 -16.71
N ALA A 15 6.25 -31.35 -16.88
CA ALA A 15 7.57 -31.67 -16.34
C ALA A 15 7.62 -31.30 -14.84
N PRO A 16 8.09 -32.18 -13.94
CA PRO A 16 8.15 -31.87 -12.53
C PRO A 16 9.38 -30.99 -12.23
N GLY A 17 9.15 -29.74 -11.79
CA GLY A 17 10.18 -28.94 -11.12
C GLY A 17 10.61 -27.61 -11.75
N ALA A 18 9.79 -26.96 -12.60
CA ALA A 18 10.03 -25.57 -12.99
C ALA A 18 8.99 -24.66 -12.34
N HIS A 19 9.37 -23.95 -11.26
CA HIS A 19 8.68 -22.72 -10.93
C HIS A 19 8.83 -21.81 -12.15
N THR A 20 7.76 -21.54 -12.90
CA THR A 20 7.77 -20.53 -13.97
C THR A 20 8.25 -19.23 -13.33
N GLU A 21 9.47 -18.81 -13.68
CA GLU A 21 10.11 -17.66 -13.06
C GLU A 21 9.27 -16.42 -13.37
N TRP A 22 8.60 -15.88 -12.35
CA TRP A 22 7.71 -14.74 -12.52
C TRP A 22 8.51 -13.53 -13.01
N VAL A 23 8.12 -12.99 -14.16
CA VAL A 23 8.81 -11.87 -14.81
C VAL A 23 8.32 -10.57 -14.21
N ASP A 24 9.23 -9.81 -13.59
CA ASP A 24 8.87 -8.50 -13.08
C ASP A 24 8.69 -7.46 -14.20
N CYS A 25 8.02 -6.34 -13.92
CA CYS A 25 7.76 -5.32 -14.93
C CYS A 25 9.02 -4.61 -15.45
N ILE A 26 10.17 -4.76 -14.81
CA ILE A 26 11.45 -4.27 -15.35
C ILE A 26 11.95 -5.26 -16.41
N GLN A 27 12.01 -6.54 -16.07
CA GLN A 27 12.40 -7.61 -16.99
C GLN A 27 11.47 -7.70 -18.20
N ALA A 28 10.16 -7.62 -18.00
CA ALA A 28 9.17 -7.64 -19.08
C ALA A 28 9.37 -6.45 -20.05
N SER A 29 9.71 -5.27 -19.51
CA SER A 29 10.04 -4.09 -20.32
C SER A 29 11.33 -4.29 -21.12
N ASP A 30 12.36 -4.86 -20.50
CA ASP A 30 13.62 -5.16 -21.19
C ASP A 30 13.41 -6.19 -22.32
N MET A 31 12.61 -7.24 -22.08
CA MET A 31 12.24 -8.22 -23.11
C MET A 31 11.46 -7.58 -24.27
N CYS A 32 10.47 -6.73 -23.97
CA CYS A 32 9.71 -6.01 -25.00
C CYS A 32 10.62 -5.08 -25.81
N ASN A 33 11.59 -4.43 -25.17
CA ASN A 33 12.53 -3.53 -25.84
C ASN A 33 13.51 -4.26 -26.78
N GLN A 34 13.80 -5.55 -26.53
CA GLN A 34 14.62 -6.38 -27.41
C GLN A 34 13.86 -6.86 -28.64
N ASN A 35 12.52 -6.89 -28.60
CA ASN A 35 11.67 -7.24 -29.74
C ASN A 35 11.24 -5.97 -30.50
N PRO A 36 11.67 -5.73 -31.75
CA PRO A 36 11.33 -4.52 -32.50
C PRO A 36 9.82 -4.29 -32.66
N TYR A 37 9.04 -5.37 -32.78
CA TYR A 37 7.59 -5.31 -32.90
C TYR A 37 6.94 -4.84 -31.60
N CYS A 38 7.34 -5.43 -30.46
CA CYS A 38 6.84 -5.01 -29.14
C CYS A 38 7.31 -3.60 -28.79
N SER A 39 8.61 -3.31 -28.95
CA SER A 39 9.20 -2.02 -28.59
C SER A 39 8.54 -0.86 -29.33
N SER A 40 8.24 -1.03 -30.63
CA SER A 40 7.53 -0.03 -31.42
C SER A 40 6.14 0.27 -30.83
N ARG A 41 5.33 -0.78 -30.55
CA ARG A 41 4.00 -0.62 -29.96
C ARG A 41 4.04 -0.06 -28.54
N TYR A 42 5.04 -0.45 -27.75
CA TYR A 42 5.23 0.08 -26.40
C TYR A 42 5.53 1.59 -26.39
N ARG A 43 6.29 2.09 -27.38
CA ARG A 43 6.52 3.53 -27.56
C ARG A 43 5.26 4.27 -27.99
N VAL A 44 4.47 3.70 -28.89
CA VAL A 44 3.18 4.26 -29.30
C VAL A 44 2.24 4.35 -28.09
N MET A 45 2.11 3.27 -27.31
CA MET A 45 1.26 3.25 -26.11
C MET A 45 1.65 4.34 -25.11
N ARG A 46 2.96 4.56 -24.89
CA ARG A 46 3.44 5.66 -24.04
C ARG A 46 2.97 7.03 -24.51
N GLN A 47 2.77 7.24 -25.81
CA GLN A 47 2.25 8.50 -26.35
C GLN A 47 0.72 8.57 -26.21
N CYS A 48 0.02 7.46 -26.42
CA CYS A 48 -1.43 7.37 -26.28
C CYS A 48 -1.94 7.70 -24.87
N LEU A 49 -1.16 7.35 -23.84
CA LEU A 49 -1.55 7.51 -22.44
C LEU A 49 -1.11 8.85 -21.80
N VAL A 50 -0.63 9.80 -22.60
CA VAL A 50 -0.23 11.12 -22.12
C VAL A 50 -1.40 12.10 -22.21
N GLY A 51 -1.65 12.81 -21.11
CA GLY A 51 -2.63 13.90 -21.08
C GLY A 51 -4.03 13.47 -20.61
N LYS A 52 -4.99 14.39 -20.75
CA LYS A 52 -6.37 14.22 -20.25
C LYS A 52 -7.31 13.53 -21.26
N GLU A 53 -6.85 13.29 -22.49
CA GLU A 53 -7.64 12.69 -23.58
C GLU A 53 -7.24 11.23 -23.85
N LYS A 54 -6.60 10.58 -22.90
CA LYS A 54 -6.04 9.22 -23.07
C LYS A 54 -7.14 8.20 -23.42
N GLU A 55 -8.33 8.30 -22.82
CA GLU A 55 -9.47 7.44 -23.11
C GLU A 55 -9.91 7.61 -24.56
N ALA A 56 -10.07 8.86 -25.00
CA ALA A 56 -10.43 9.17 -26.38
C ALA A 56 -9.35 8.71 -27.39
N MET A 57 -8.07 8.76 -27.00
CA MET A 57 -6.97 8.24 -27.82
C MET A 57 -7.02 6.71 -27.93
N LEU A 58 -7.31 6.00 -26.83
CA LEU A 58 -7.43 4.54 -26.85
C LEU A 58 -8.63 4.08 -27.70
N ASP A 59 -9.73 4.82 -27.69
CA ASP A 59 -10.96 4.45 -28.39
C ASP A 59 -10.97 4.86 -29.87
N ASN A 60 -10.37 6.01 -30.22
CA ASN A 60 -10.50 6.59 -31.56
C ASN A 60 -9.24 6.51 -32.41
N ASN A 61 -8.07 6.27 -31.81
CA ASN A 61 -6.80 6.22 -32.55
C ASN A 61 -6.43 4.77 -32.89
N ARG A 62 -6.42 4.45 -34.19
CA ARG A 62 -6.07 3.11 -34.70
C ARG A 62 -4.67 2.65 -34.30
N GLU A 63 -3.70 3.55 -34.18
CA GLU A 63 -2.35 3.20 -33.75
C GLU A 63 -2.31 2.81 -32.26
N CYS A 64 -3.10 3.49 -31.43
CA CYS A 64 -3.25 3.17 -30.01
C CYS A 64 -3.95 1.82 -29.80
N GLN A 65 -5.01 1.55 -30.56
CA GLN A 65 -5.71 0.26 -30.56
C GLN A 65 -4.79 -0.88 -30.99
N ALA A 66 -4.09 -0.72 -32.12
CA ALA A 66 -3.14 -1.72 -32.59
C ALA A 66 -1.95 -1.91 -31.63
N ALA A 67 -1.54 -0.85 -30.90
CA ALA A 67 -0.54 -0.98 -29.85
C ALA A 67 -1.07 -1.77 -28.65
N MET A 68 -2.32 -1.56 -28.25
CA MET A 68 -2.95 -2.28 -27.15
C MET A 68 -3.02 -3.78 -27.43
N GLU A 69 -3.52 -4.19 -28.60
CA GLU A 69 -3.63 -5.61 -28.99
C GLU A 69 -2.31 -6.38 -28.86
N VAL A 70 -1.20 -5.75 -29.25
CA VAL A 70 0.14 -6.35 -29.16
C VAL A 70 0.62 -6.43 -27.70
N LEU A 71 0.34 -5.41 -26.89
CA LEU A 71 0.82 -5.34 -25.51
C LEU A 71 0.03 -6.27 -24.58
N LEU A 72 -1.26 -6.50 -24.85
CA LEU A 72 -2.12 -7.41 -24.08
C LEU A 72 -1.64 -8.87 -24.10
N VAL A 73 -1.00 -9.30 -25.19
CA VAL A 73 -0.43 -10.66 -25.32
C VAL A 73 1.07 -10.72 -25.01
N SER A 74 1.65 -9.61 -24.54
CA SER A 74 3.07 -9.53 -24.19
C SER A 74 3.31 -9.82 -22.71
N PRO A 75 4.54 -10.19 -22.31
CA PRO A 75 4.89 -10.35 -20.89
C PRO A 75 4.67 -9.08 -20.03
N LEU A 76 4.50 -7.91 -20.64
CA LEU A 76 4.20 -6.67 -19.92
C LEU A 76 2.81 -6.69 -19.27
N TYR A 77 1.83 -7.37 -19.88
CA TYR A 77 0.44 -7.36 -19.39
C TYR A 77 0.31 -8.02 -18.02
N ASP A 78 0.83 -9.23 -17.87
CA ASP A 78 0.78 -9.98 -16.61
C ASP A 78 1.98 -9.72 -15.69
N CYS A 79 2.85 -8.77 -16.03
CA CYS A 79 3.98 -8.43 -15.17
C CYS A 79 3.48 -7.90 -13.82
N ARG A 80 4.26 -8.14 -12.78
CA ARG A 80 4.01 -7.56 -11.45
C ARG A 80 5.30 -7.11 -10.81
N CYS A 81 5.16 -6.35 -9.73
CA CYS A 81 6.25 -5.84 -8.94
C CYS A 81 6.37 -6.56 -7.60
N LYS A 82 7.59 -6.61 -7.06
CA LYS A 82 7.86 -7.13 -5.73
C LYS A 82 7.82 -6.00 -4.70
N ARG A 83 7.20 -6.28 -3.55
CA ARG A 83 7.20 -5.34 -2.41
C ARG A 83 8.65 -5.13 -1.94
N SER A 84 9.02 -3.89 -1.66
CA SER A 84 10.38 -3.51 -1.19
C SER A 84 11.54 -3.86 -2.14
N MET A 85 11.27 -4.05 -3.44
CA MET A 85 12.34 -4.26 -4.42
C MET A 85 13.17 -2.98 -4.63
N LYS A 86 14.47 -3.12 -4.91
CA LYS A 86 15.41 -1.97 -5.02
C LYS A 86 14.97 -0.91 -6.06
N LYS A 87 14.32 -1.35 -7.13
CA LYS A 87 13.83 -0.50 -8.24
C LYS A 87 12.30 -0.44 -8.29
N GLU A 88 11.63 -0.47 -7.14
CA GLU A 88 10.16 -0.49 -7.03
C GLU A 88 9.49 0.60 -7.87
N LEU A 89 9.96 1.85 -7.76
CA LEU A 89 9.41 2.98 -8.52
C LEU A 89 9.49 2.73 -10.04
N GLN A 90 10.62 2.23 -10.54
CA GLN A 90 10.79 1.91 -11.96
C GLN A 90 9.85 0.77 -12.39
N CYS A 91 9.70 -0.25 -11.54
CA CYS A 91 8.81 -1.37 -11.82
C CYS A 91 7.36 -0.91 -11.94
N VAL A 92 6.85 -0.14 -10.97
CA VAL A 92 5.45 0.31 -11.00
C VAL A 92 5.21 1.33 -12.11
N GLN A 93 6.20 2.15 -12.48
CA GLN A 93 6.11 3.01 -13.66
C GLN A 93 5.95 2.20 -14.95
N ASN A 94 6.70 1.09 -15.10
CA ASN A 94 6.54 0.20 -16.24
C ASN A 94 5.16 -0.47 -16.26
N TYR A 95 4.65 -0.93 -15.11
CA TYR A 95 3.30 -1.49 -14.98
C TYR A 95 2.23 -0.49 -15.44
N TRP A 96 2.24 0.71 -14.88
CA TRP A 96 1.24 1.74 -15.18
C TRP A 96 1.33 2.26 -16.62
N THR A 97 2.46 2.06 -17.32
CA THR A 97 2.60 2.43 -18.73
C THR A 97 1.62 1.73 -19.67
N ILE A 98 1.05 0.58 -19.29
CA ILE A 98 0.03 -0.09 -20.12
C ILE A 98 -1.32 -0.22 -19.40
N HIS A 99 -1.34 -0.11 -18.06
CA HIS A 99 -2.55 -0.26 -17.26
C HIS A 99 -3.30 1.07 -17.00
N MET A 100 -2.68 2.23 -17.22
CA MET A 100 -3.31 3.56 -16.95
C MET A 100 -4.57 3.87 -17.78
N GLY A 101 -4.80 3.14 -18.88
CA GLY A 101 -5.96 3.31 -19.77
C GLY A 101 -6.97 2.16 -19.72
N LEU A 102 -6.64 1.07 -19.04
CA LEU A 102 -7.46 -0.15 -19.00
C LEU A 102 -8.41 -0.20 -17.79
N THR A 103 -8.11 0.55 -16.73
CA THR A 103 -8.84 0.50 -15.44
C THR A 103 -9.65 1.75 -15.11
N GLU A 104 -9.69 2.78 -15.97
CA GLU A 104 -10.38 4.05 -15.67
C GLU A 104 -11.81 4.16 -16.24
N GLY A 105 -12.33 3.10 -16.87
CA GLY A 105 -13.72 2.99 -17.30
C GLY A 105 -14.63 2.42 -16.21
N GLY A 106 -15.15 3.28 -15.33
CA GLY A 106 -16.32 3.02 -14.46
C GLY A 106 -16.10 2.05 -13.28
N ASP A 107 -16.22 2.58 -12.05
CA ASP A 107 -16.37 1.86 -10.76
C ASP A 107 -15.40 0.71 -10.39
N LEU A 108 -14.46 0.32 -11.24
CA LEU A 108 -13.50 -0.72 -10.96
C LEU A 108 -12.28 -0.15 -10.22
N GLU A 109 -12.04 -0.67 -9.03
CA GLU A 109 -10.89 -0.35 -8.20
C GLU A 109 -9.56 -0.63 -8.93
N ASP A 110 -8.57 0.26 -8.78
CA ASP A 110 -7.24 0.08 -9.37
C ASP A 110 -6.67 -1.29 -8.95
N SER A 111 -6.34 -2.15 -9.92
CA SER A 111 -5.71 -3.45 -9.62
C SER A 111 -4.32 -3.26 -9.03
N SER A 112 -3.98 -4.04 -7.99
CA SER A 112 -2.66 -3.97 -7.36
C SER A 112 -1.57 -4.45 -8.34
N PRO A 113 -0.51 -3.65 -8.58
CA PRO A 113 0.59 -4.04 -9.46
C PRO A 113 1.57 -5.01 -8.80
N TYR A 114 1.38 -5.34 -7.52
CA TYR A 114 2.30 -6.21 -6.79
C TYR A 114 1.90 -7.67 -6.88
N GLU A 115 2.85 -8.57 -6.64
CA GLU A 115 2.56 -10.01 -6.58
C GLU A 115 1.46 -10.28 -5.54
N PRO A 116 0.45 -11.12 -5.86
CA PRO A 116 -0.52 -11.58 -4.88
C PRO A 116 0.20 -12.19 -3.68
N VAL A 117 -0.29 -11.92 -2.48
CA VAL A 117 0.22 -12.60 -1.29
C VAL A 117 -0.35 -14.01 -1.31
N ALA A 118 0.52 -15.00 -1.58
CA ALA A 118 0.10 -16.39 -1.64
C ALA A 118 -0.43 -16.86 -0.26
N PRO A 119 -1.63 -17.49 -0.20
CA PRO A 119 -2.10 -18.13 1.02
C PRO A 119 -1.07 -19.15 1.51
N GLY A 120 -0.66 -19.07 2.78
CA GLY A 120 0.29 -19.99 3.40
C GLY A 120 1.77 -19.89 3.02
N ARG A 121 2.21 -18.92 2.18
CA ARG A 121 3.65 -18.70 1.88
C ARG A 121 4.10 -17.29 2.23
N HIS A 122 3.95 -16.91 3.49
CA HIS A 122 4.87 -15.95 4.06
C HIS A 122 6.12 -16.73 4.52
N PRO A 123 7.33 -16.39 4.05
CA PRO A 123 8.57 -16.91 4.65
C PRO A 123 8.63 -16.62 6.17
N ASP A 124 7.86 -15.63 6.62
CA ASP A 124 7.70 -15.21 8.02
C ASP A 124 6.38 -15.68 8.68
N ALA A 125 5.62 -16.62 8.09
CA ALA A 125 4.41 -17.18 8.73
C ALA A 125 4.70 -17.83 10.10
N SER A 126 5.97 -18.17 10.37
CA SER A 126 6.45 -18.69 11.65
C SER A 126 6.71 -17.61 12.71
N LEU A 127 6.64 -16.33 12.36
CA LEU A 127 6.75 -15.21 13.28
C LEU A 127 5.37 -14.63 13.54
N ALA A 128 4.49 -15.43 14.15
CA ALA A 128 3.53 -14.84 15.08
C ALA A 128 4.35 -13.89 15.97
N PRO A 129 4.09 -12.56 15.95
CA PRO A 129 4.88 -11.64 16.74
C PRO A 129 4.78 -12.19 18.16
N LYS A 130 5.93 -12.58 18.75
CA LYS A 130 5.97 -13.10 20.13
C LYS A 130 4.98 -12.26 20.91
N SER A 131 3.93 -12.92 21.39
CA SER A 131 2.82 -12.24 22.06
C SER A 131 3.45 -11.25 23.03
N PHE A 132 2.86 -10.06 23.14
CA PHE A 132 3.33 -9.08 24.10
C PHE A 132 3.20 -9.70 25.50
N HIS A 133 4.25 -10.40 25.94
CA HIS A 133 4.33 -11.04 27.22
C HIS A 133 4.64 -9.95 28.22
N CYS A 134 3.59 -9.29 28.72
CA CYS A 134 3.66 -8.60 29.99
C CYS A 134 3.56 -9.68 31.07
N PRO A 135 4.61 -9.96 31.87
CA PRO A 135 4.44 -10.73 33.09
C PRO A 135 3.48 -9.94 33.99
N ASN A 136 2.45 -10.61 34.53
CA ASN A 136 1.40 -10.01 35.37
C ASN A 136 1.92 -9.28 36.64
N THR A 137 3.22 -9.30 36.89
CA THR A 137 3.88 -8.70 38.05
C THR A 137 4.43 -7.28 37.83
N GLU A 138 4.49 -6.77 36.58
CA GLU A 138 4.93 -5.39 36.32
C GLU A 138 3.74 -4.46 36.04
N ARG A 139 3.38 -3.63 37.02
CA ARG A 139 2.33 -2.59 36.92
C ARG A 139 2.62 -1.49 35.87
N ASN A 140 3.73 -1.57 35.13
CA ASN A 140 4.22 -0.55 34.19
C ASN A 140 4.45 -1.07 32.75
N CYS A 141 3.71 -2.09 32.29
CA CYS A 141 3.90 -2.61 30.92
C CYS A 141 3.51 -1.55 29.86
N ASN A 142 4.45 -1.16 29.01
CA ASN A 142 4.22 -0.27 27.86
C ASN A 142 4.76 -0.96 26.59
N PRO A 143 3.90 -1.68 25.85
CA PRO A 143 4.28 -2.43 24.64
C PRO A 143 5.03 -1.60 23.58
N CYS A 144 4.67 -0.32 23.43
CA CYS A 144 5.35 0.57 22.50
C CYS A 144 6.75 0.98 22.98
N LEU A 145 6.94 1.13 24.30
CA LEU A 145 8.25 1.36 24.88
C LEU A 145 9.14 0.13 24.71
N ASP A 146 8.60 -1.07 24.89
CA ASP A 146 9.35 -2.32 24.72
C ASP A 146 9.74 -2.55 23.25
N ALA A 147 8.84 -2.22 22.30
CA ALA A 147 9.17 -2.19 20.88
C ALA A 147 10.31 -1.19 20.59
N ALA A 148 10.28 -0.01 21.20
CA ALA A 148 11.34 0.99 21.08
C ALA A 148 12.67 0.51 21.65
N LYS A 149 12.66 -0.17 22.81
CA LYS A 149 13.85 -0.80 23.40
C LYS A 149 14.42 -1.87 22.47
N ALA A 150 13.59 -2.77 21.96
CA ALA A 150 14.01 -3.83 21.03
C ALA A 150 14.67 -3.27 19.76
N CYS A 151 14.08 -2.24 19.16
CA CYS A 151 14.69 -1.55 18.01
C CYS A 151 16.03 -0.89 18.37
N ASN A 152 16.14 -0.29 19.56
CA ASN A 152 17.38 0.35 20.01
C ASN A 152 18.52 -0.63 20.29
N LEU A 153 18.21 -1.89 20.62
CA LEU A 153 19.20 -2.95 20.78
C LEU A 153 19.68 -3.50 19.42
N ASN A 154 18.89 -3.37 18.36
CA ASN A 154 19.29 -3.74 17.01
C ASN A 154 19.98 -2.55 16.30
N SER A 155 21.26 -2.71 15.93
CA SER A 155 22.06 -1.62 15.34
C SER A 155 21.48 -1.08 14.02
N SER A 156 20.90 -1.95 13.19
CA SER A 156 20.27 -1.54 11.92
C SER A 156 18.98 -0.75 12.17
N CYS A 157 18.08 -1.26 13.02
CA CYS A 157 16.83 -0.59 13.37
C CYS A 157 17.10 0.75 14.05
N LYS A 158 17.97 0.77 15.07
CA LYS A 158 18.40 2.01 15.76
C LYS A 158 18.89 3.06 14.77
N ARG A 159 19.80 2.69 13.86
CA ARG A 159 20.38 3.61 12.87
C ARG A 159 19.31 4.16 11.91
N GLN A 160 18.49 3.28 11.32
CA GLN A 160 17.42 3.72 10.41
C GLN A 160 16.38 4.59 11.13
N ARG A 161 16.04 4.24 12.37
CA ARG A 161 15.11 4.99 13.22
C ARG A 161 15.61 6.38 13.55
N SER A 162 16.84 6.48 14.05
CA SER A 162 17.48 7.78 14.34
C SER A 162 17.58 8.64 13.09
N ASN A 163 17.85 8.05 11.93
CA ASN A 163 17.96 8.78 10.67
C ASN A 163 16.64 9.45 10.25
N TYR A 164 15.52 8.72 10.23
CA TYR A 164 14.25 9.36 9.84
C TYR A 164 13.79 10.39 10.88
N ILE A 165 13.98 10.12 12.18
CA ILE A 165 13.62 11.08 13.23
C ILE A 165 14.42 12.37 13.07
N ALA A 166 15.74 12.29 12.87
CA ALA A 166 16.58 13.46 12.67
C ALA A 166 16.17 14.28 11.44
N ILE A 167 15.73 13.64 10.36
CA ILE A 167 15.26 14.32 9.15
C ILE A 167 13.89 14.98 9.37
N CYS A 168 12.97 14.28 10.04
CA CYS A 168 11.59 14.75 10.25
C CYS A 168 11.46 15.81 11.36
N SER A 169 12.38 15.84 12.32
CA SER A 169 12.37 16.79 13.44
C SER A 169 13.20 18.05 13.19
N LYS A 170 13.88 18.16 12.05
CA LYS A 170 14.70 19.32 11.71
C LYS A 170 13.84 20.42 11.09
N GLU A 171 13.86 21.61 11.68
CA GLU A 171 13.23 22.81 11.13
C GLU A 171 13.80 23.14 9.73
N ASP A 172 12.93 23.44 8.76
CA ASP A 172 13.38 23.82 7.41
C ASP A 172 13.67 25.32 7.37
N ALA A 173 14.95 25.65 7.52
CA ALA A 173 15.47 27.03 7.56
C ALA A 173 15.11 27.87 6.32
N ASN A 174 14.68 27.25 5.21
CA ASN A 174 14.49 27.94 3.94
C ASN A 174 13.04 28.35 3.64
N LYS A 175 12.05 28.02 4.48
CA LYS A 175 10.63 28.28 4.16
C LYS A 175 9.71 28.73 5.30
N GLY A 176 10.21 28.89 6.53
CA GLY A 176 9.33 29.08 7.69
C GLY A 176 8.38 27.89 7.93
N GLU A 177 8.69 26.74 7.32
CA GLU A 177 8.01 25.46 7.50
C GLU A 177 8.71 24.67 8.62
N THR A 178 7.92 24.02 9.46
CA THR A 178 8.41 23.27 10.64
C THR A 178 9.28 22.07 10.28
N CYS A 179 9.20 21.55 9.04
CA CYS A 179 10.07 20.49 8.54
C CYS A 179 10.03 20.35 7.00
N ASN A 180 10.99 19.60 6.43
CA ASN A 180 10.94 19.19 5.03
C ASN A 180 10.16 17.88 4.85
N ARG A 181 8.83 17.96 4.61
CA ARG A 181 7.95 16.79 4.51
C ARG A 181 8.40 15.77 3.46
N LYS A 182 8.83 16.20 2.26
CA LYS A 182 9.29 15.31 1.18
C LYS A 182 10.50 14.47 1.60
N ARG A 183 11.48 15.08 2.29
CA ARG A 183 12.65 14.36 2.82
C ARG A 183 12.25 13.42 3.96
N CYS A 184 11.35 13.86 4.85
CA CYS A 184 10.81 13.03 5.93
C CYS A 184 10.11 11.77 5.38
N HIS A 185 9.20 11.94 4.41
CA HIS A 185 8.52 10.83 3.74
C HIS A 185 9.48 9.85 3.08
N LYS A 186 10.50 10.35 2.36
CA LYS A 186 11.54 9.49 1.76
C LYS A 186 12.31 8.69 2.83
N ALA A 187 12.62 9.30 3.97
CA ALA A 187 13.31 8.64 5.07
C ALA A 187 12.43 7.59 5.77
N LEU A 188 11.13 7.88 5.97
CA LEU A 188 10.15 6.94 6.51
C LEU A 188 9.97 5.72 5.60
N ARG A 189 9.83 5.91 4.27
CA ARG A 189 9.79 4.79 3.32
C ARG A 189 11.05 3.93 3.43
N SER A 190 12.23 4.57 3.45
CA SER A 190 13.49 3.83 3.62
C SER A 190 13.60 3.09 4.96
N PHE A 191 12.99 3.59 6.04
CA PHE A 191 12.94 2.89 7.32
C PHE A 191 12.07 1.63 7.21
N LEU A 192 10.85 1.77 6.69
CA LEU A 192 9.89 0.66 6.59
C LEU A 192 10.29 -0.39 5.56
N ASP A 193 10.97 -0.01 4.48
CA ASP A 193 11.44 -0.95 3.46
C ASP A 193 12.69 -1.73 3.91
N ARG A 194 13.50 -1.18 4.83
CA ARG A 194 14.79 -1.78 5.25
C ARG A 194 14.79 -2.41 6.64
N VAL A 195 13.89 -1.96 7.52
CA VAL A 195 13.79 -2.48 8.89
C VAL A 195 12.80 -3.64 8.88
N PRO A 196 13.21 -4.83 9.33
CA PRO A 196 12.35 -5.99 9.35
C PRO A 196 11.03 -5.76 10.13
N PRO A 197 9.90 -6.37 9.69
CA PRO A 197 8.58 -6.22 10.31
C PRO A 197 8.54 -6.50 11.82
N GLU A 198 9.36 -7.42 12.33
CA GLU A 198 9.42 -7.74 13.76
C GLU A 198 9.83 -6.55 14.64
N PHE A 199 10.47 -5.53 14.06
CA PHE A 199 10.74 -4.25 14.71
C PHE A 199 9.78 -3.15 14.25
N SER A 200 9.62 -2.96 12.94
CA SER A 200 8.87 -1.83 12.39
C SER A 200 7.38 -1.94 12.66
N HIS A 201 6.76 -3.11 12.43
CA HIS A 201 5.34 -3.33 12.74
C HIS A 201 5.09 -3.33 14.24
N ARG A 202 6.07 -3.75 15.05
CA ARG A 202 5.96 -3.71 16.52
C ARG A 202 5.95 -2.29 17.07
N LEU A 203 6.67 -1.36 16.42
CA LEU A 203 6.63 0.07 16.73
C LEU A 203 5.33 0.75 16.29
N LEU A 204 4.81 0.37 15.12
CA LEU A 204 3.61 0.96 14.53
C LEU A 204 2.31 0.49 15.20
N PHE A 205 2.23 -0.81 15.51
CA PHE A 205 0.97 -1.47 15.90
C PHE A 205 1.00 -2.05 17.32
N CYS A 206 1.84 -1.51 18.19
CA CYS A 206 1.88 -1.91 19.59
C CYS A 206 0.50 -1.71 20.27
N PRO A 207 0.01 -2.69 21.04
CA PRO A 207 -1.24 -2.56 21.79
C PRO A 207 -1.04 -1.60 22.96
N CYS A 208 -2.06 -0.80 23.29
CA CYS A 208 -1.97 0.19 24.37
C CYS A 208 -3.19 0.16 25.28
N GLN A 209 -2.92 0.22 26.59
CA GLN A 209 -3.94 0.30 27.64
C GLN A 209 -3.92 1.66 28.37
N THR A 210 -2.96 2.52 28.04
CA THR A 210 -2.79 3.85 28.63
C THR A 210 -2.61 4.90 27.54
N GLU A 211 -3.05 6.12 27.83
CA GLU A 211 -2.92 7.24 26.90
C GLU A 211 -1.45 7.53 26.56
N GLY A 212 -0.54 7.45 27.54
CA GLY A 212 0.89 7.64 27.29
C GLY A 212 1.50 6.58 26.37
N CYS A 213 0.97 5.35 26.35
CA CYS A 213 1.33 4.35 25.35
C CYS A 213 0.76 4.72 23.98
N ALA A 214 -0.52 5.07 23.91
CA ALA A 214 -1.19 5.43 22.66
C ALA A 214 -0.56 6.66 21.99
N GLU A 215 -0.15 7.66 22.78
CA GLU A 215 0.58 8.82 22.28
C GLU A 215 1.95 8.42 21.74
N ARG A 216 2.69 7.52 22.42
CA ARG A 216 3.95 6.99 21.90
C ARG A 216 3.76 6.30 20.55
N ARG A 217 2.68 5.53 20.38
CA ARG A 217 2.31 4.88 19.12
C ARG A 217 2.01 5.89 18.03
N ARG A 218 1.20 6.91 18.33
CA ARG A 218 0.84 8.00 17.41
C ARG A 218 2.05 8.80 16.95
N GLN A 219 3.03 8.98 17.84
CA GLN A 219 4.27 9.72 17.59
C GLN A 219 5.33 8.93 16.80
N THR A 220 5.12 7.62 16.55
CA THR A 220 6.11 6.75 15.88
C THR A 220 6.62 7.32 14.54
N ILE A 221 5.75 7.97 13.77
CA ILE A 221 6.07 8.53 12.45
C ILE A 221 6.31 10.04 12.45
N VAL A 222 6.43 10.69 13.61
CA VAL A 222 6.61 12.16 13.73
C VAL A 222 5.47 12.92 13.02
N PRO A 223 4.23 12.82 13.52
CA PRO A 223 3.03 13.28 12.82
C PRO A 223 2.99 14.77 12.51
N ASP A 224 3.65 15.62 13.30
CA ASP A 224 3.68 17.07 13.05
C ASP A 224 4.44 17.43 11.77
N CYS A 225 5.24 16.51 11.24
CA CYS A 225 5.92 16.65 9.96
C CYS A 225 5.33 15.75 8.85
N SER A 226 5.10 14.47 9.17
CA SER A 226 4.79 13.44 8.17
C SER A 226 3.31 13.23 7.91
N PHE A 227 2.44 13.69 8.81
CA PHE A 227 1.00 13.43 8.78
C PHE A 227 0.20 14.72 8.69
N LYS A 228 0.28 15.59 9.71
CA LYS A 228 -0.45 16.85 9.78
C LYS A 228 0.05 17.84 8.71
N ASP A 229 -0.87 18.70 8.30
CA ASP A 229 -0.62 19.88 7.48
C ASP A 229 -1.55 21.01 7.96
N LYS A 230 -1.32 22.25 7.52
CA LYS A 230 -2.10 23.43 7.91
C LYS A 230 -3.58 23.27 7.62
N GLU A 231 -3.89 22.63 6.49
CA GLU A 231 -5.25 22.39 6.04
C GLU A 231 -5.51 20.88 5.91
N LYS A 232 -6.79 20.48 6.09
CA LYS A 232 -7.25 19.13 5.77
C LYS A 232 -7.99 19.17 4.44
N PRO A 233 -7.39 18.71 3.33
CA PRO A 233 -8.04 18.71 2.03
C PRO A 233 -9.23 17.74 2.00
N ASN A 234 -10.01 17.82 0.92
CA ASN A 234 -11.02 16.82 0.62
C ASN A 234 -10.38 15.45 0.33
N CYS A 235 -10.93 14.35 0.83
CA CYS A 235 -10.34 13.02 0.63
C CYS A 235 -10.34 12.56 -0.83
N LEU A 236 -11.31 12.98 -1.65
CA LEU A 236 -11.33 12.68 -3.08
C LEU A 236 -10.21 13.44 -3.82
N GLU A 237 -9.91 14.66 -3.40
CA GLU A 237 -8.77 15.42 -3.92
C GLU A 237 -7.44 14.76 -3.52
N LEU A 238 -7.31 14.32 -2.26
CA LEU A 238 -6.14 13.57 -1.82
C LEU A 238 -5.97 12.25 -2.60
N ARG A 239 -7.08 11.55 -2.89
CA ARG A 239 -7.10 10.35 -3.75
C ARG A 239 -6.61 10.69 -5.16
N ARG A 240 -7.06 11.81 -5.73
CA ARG A 240 -6.62 12.28 -7.06
C ARG A 240 -5.12 12.57 -7.09
N ILE A 241 -4.59 13.27 -6.08
CA ILE A 241 -3.15 13.54 -5.95
C ILE A 241 -2.36 12.23 -5.85
N CYS A 242 -2.79 11.30 -4.98
CA CYS A 242 -2.15 10.00 -4.83
C CYS A 242 -2.15 9.18 -6.14
N ARG A 243 -3.23 9.23 -6.93
CA ARG A 243 -3.32 8.55 -8.22
C ARG A 243 -2.35 9.09 -9.28
N GLN A 244 -1.87 10.32 -9.13
CA GLN A 244 -0.87 10.91 -10.03
C GLN A 244 0.56 10.45 -9.71
N ASP A 245 0.83 10.02 -8.48
CA ASP A 245 2.11 9.44 -8.09
C ASP A 245 2.08 7.91 -8.28
N PRO A 246 2.91 7.33 -9.16
CA PRO A 246 2.89 5.90 -9.44
C PRO A 246 3.10 5.03 -8.20
N LEU A 247 3.89 5.50 -7.22
CA LEU A 247 4.16 4.74 -6.00
C LEU A 247 2.96 4.80 -5.05
N CYS A 248 2.38 5.98 -4.83
CA CYS A 248 1.18 6.17 -4.00
C CYS A 248 -0.01 5.40 -4.57
N ARG A 249 -0.30 5.55 -5.87
CA ARG A 249 -1.36 4.80 -6.57
C ARG A 249 -1.22 3.30 -6.34
N SER A 250 -0.02 2.76 -6.58
CA SER A 250 0.26 1.34 -6.41
C SER A 250 0.06 0.86 -4.98
N ARG A 251 0.58 1.61 -4.00
CA ARG A 251 0.52 1.22 -2.58
C ARG A 251 -0.91 1.37 -2.01
N LEU A 252 -1.70 2.33 -2.52
CA LEU A 252 -3.12 2.46 -2.20
C LEU A 252 -3.94 1.29 -2.75
N ALA A 253 -3.75 0.93 -4.02
CA ALA A 253 -4.39 -0.27 -4.59
C ALA A 253 -4.04 -1.54 -3.79
N ASP A 254 -2.77 -1.72 -3.43
CA ASP A 254 -2.31 -2.86 -2.61
C ASP A 254 -2.92 -2.90 -1.21
N TYR A 255 -3.15 -1.72 -0.60
CA TYR A 255 -3.85 -1.61 0.66
C TYR A 255 -5.31 -2.00 0.53
N ILE A 256 -6.02 -1.49 -0.46
CA ILE A 256 -7.45 -1.72 -0.56
C ILE A 256 -7.76 -3.20 -0.84
N VAL A 257 -6.96 -3.84 -1.70
CA VAL A 257 -7.06 -5.28 -2.00
C VAL A 257 -6.78 -6.12 -0.75
N ASN A 258 -5.66 -5.91 -0.06
CA ASN A 258 -5.24 -6.78 1.05
C ASN A 258 -6.03 -6.52 2.34
N CYS A 259 -6.57 -5.31 2.52
CA CYS A 259 -7.39 -4.99 3.70
C CYS A 259 -8.89 -5.18 3.43
N TRP A 260 -9.30 -5.73 2.28
CA TRP A 260 -10.71 -5.92 1.99
C TRP A 260 -11.40 -6.90 2.95
N VAL A 261 -12.52 -6.44 3.53
CA VAL A 261 -13.46 -7.26 4.29
C VAL A 261 -14.74 -7.45 3.45
N PRO A 262 -15.12 -8.69 3.08
CA PRO A 262 -16.25 -8.97 2.19
C PRO A 262 -17.64 -8.66 2.79
N SER A 263 -17.77 -8.60 4.12
CA SER A 263 -19.03 -8.24 4.77
C SER A 263 -18.82 -7.72 6.20
N PRO A 264 -19.53 -6.66 6.63
CA PRO A 264 -19.58 -6.26 8.04
C PRO A 264 -20.24 -7.31 8.96
N SER A 265 -20.97 -8.29 8.41
CA SER A 265 -21.64 -9.36 9.17
C SER A 265 -20.75 -10.57 9.50
N MET A 266 -19.53 -10.62 8.97
CA MET A 266 -18.57 -11.67 9.29
C MET A 266 -17.64 -11.18 10.41
N SER A 267 -17.82 -11.74 11.60
CA SER A 267 -17.05 -11.44 12.82
C SER A 267 -15.63 -12.01 12.85
N THR A 268 -15.16 -12.57 11.74
CA THR A 268 -13.84 -13.20 11.62
C THR A 268 -13.21 -12.85 10.28
N CYS A 269 -11.93 -12.45 10.31
CA CYS A 269 -11.15 -12.18 9.11
C CYS A 269 -11.24 -13.33 8.10
N PRO A 270 -11.37 -13.04 6.79
CA PRO A 270 -11.07 -14.03 5.77
C PRO A 270 -9.55 -14.27 5.82
N ASN A 271 -9.17 -15.37 6.47
CA ASN A 271 -7.82 -15.93 6.57
C ASN A 271 -6.81 -15.09 7.39
N GLN A 272 -6.17 -15.74 8.37
CA GLN A 272 -5.03 -15.20 9.14
C GLN A 272 -3.87 -14.74 8.25
N ASP A 273 -3.77 -15.31 7.04
CA ASP A 273 -2.83 -14.93 5.98
C ASP A 273 -3.07 -13.50 5.47
N ASN A 274 -4.32 -13.03 5.43
CA ASN A 274 -4.64 -11.70 4.92
C ASN A 274 -4.33 -10.59 5.95
N HIS A 275 -4.23 -10.94 7.25
CA HIS A 275 -3.90 -9.97 8.29
C HIS A 275 -2.47 -9.41 8.14
N GLN A 276 -1.49 -10.29 7.91
CA GLN A 276 -0.11 -9.83 7.71
C GLN A 276 0.04 -9.05 6.40
N ALA A 277 -0.68 -9.45 5.35
CA ALA A 277 -0.76 -8.71 4.10
C ALA A 277 -1.33 -7.30 4.31
N CYS A 278 -2.42 -7.15 5.05
CA CYS A 278 -3.02 -5.86 5.35
C CYS A 278 -2.09 -4.96 6.19
N LEU A 279 -1.48 -5.49 7.28
CA LEU A 279 -0.52 -4.73 8.09
C LEU A 279 0.68 -4.25 7.25
N ALA A 280 1.21 -5.11 6.39
CA ALA A 280 2.29 -4.78 5.49
C ALA A 280 1.87 -3.71 4.46
N SER A 281 0.70 -3.83 3.84
CA SER A 281 0.19 -2.82 2.90
C SER A 281 -0.07 -1.48 3.58
N TYR A 282 -0.63 -1.49 4.80
CA TYR A 282 -0.81 -0.27 5.61
C TYR A 282 0.54 0.40 5.87
N ALA A 283 1.55 -0.35 6.33
CA ALA A 283 2.86 0.22 6.63
C ALA A 283 3.47 0.86 5.37
N ARG A 284 3.25 0.27 4.19
CA ARG A 284 3.75 0.81 2.93
C ARG A 284 3.08 2.14 2.53
N LEU A 285 1.86 2.44 2.96
CA LEU A 285 1.25 3.75 2.73
C LEU A 285 1.99 4.89 3.44
N ILE A 286 2.70 4.60 4.53
CA ILE A 286 3.41 5.62 5.30
C ILE A 286 4.56 6.20 4.46
N GLY A 287 4.58 7.52 4.36
CA GLY A 287 5.51 8.26 3.52
C GLY A 287 5.02 8.44 2.08
N THR A 288 3.75 8.24 1.77
CA THR A 288 3.09 8.75 0.55
C THR A 288 2.15 9.90 0.89
N ASP A 289 1.48 10.51 -0.10
CA ASP A 289 0.44 11.51 0.16
C ASP A 289 -0.73 10.93 0.97
N MET A 290 -0.99 9.62 0.83
CA MET A 290 -2.02 8.89 1.57
C MET A 290 -1.49 8.31 2.90
N THR A 291 -0.57 8.99 3.58
CA THR A 291 -0.01 8.52 4.86
C THR A 291 -1.10 8.46 5.95
N PRO A 292 -1.48 7.28 6.47
CA PRO A 292 -2.43 7.15 7.57
C PRO A 292 -1.74 7.30 8.93
N ASN A 293 -2.47 7.75 9.94
CA ASN A 293 -2.02 7.69 11.32
C ASN A 293 -3.20 7.64 12.30
N TYR A 294 -2.91 7.30 13.57
CA TYR A 294 -3.83 7.50 14.67
C TYR A 294 -4.19 8.99 14.79
N VAL A 295 -5.49 9.30 14.83
CA VAL A 295 -6.01 10.67 14.91
C VAL A 295 -5.72 11.30 16.27
N ASP A 296 -5.84 10.50 17.34
CA ASP A 296 -5.62 10.91 18.73
C ASP A 296 -4.94 9.81 19.56
N SER A 297 -4.76 10.09 20.85
CA SER A 297 -4.22 9.18 21.87
C SER A 297 -5.31 8.38 22.61
N SER A 298 -6.55 8.34 22.09
CA SER A 298 -7.66 7.65 22.73
C SER A 298 -7.36 6.17 22.91
N ILE A 299 -7.71 5.60 24.06
CA ILE A 299 -7.57 4.17 24.34
C ILE A 299 -8.87 3.38 24.08
N SER A 300 -10.00 4.07 23.92
CA SER A 300 -11.33 3.47 23.73
C SER A 300 -11.88 3.67 22.33
N ASN A 301 -11.56 4.79 21.67
CA ASN A 301 -12.04 5.12 20.32
C ASN A 301 -10.86 5.27 19.36
N TRP A 302 -10.30 4.15 18.91
CA TRP A 302 -9.14 4.16 18.02
C TRP A 302 -9.55 4.49 16.60
N THR A 303 -9.26 5.72 16.17
CA THR A 303 -9.48 6.14 14.79
C THR A 303 -8.14 6.29 14.08
N ILE A 304 -8.02 5.64 12.92
CA ILE A 304 -6.87 5.77 12.03
C ILE A 304 -7.40 6.28 10.70
N SER A 305 -6.84 7.37 10.20
CA SER A 305 -7.26 7.95 8.93
C SER A 305 -6.08 8.61 8.22
N PRO A 306 -6.15 8.83 6.90
CA PRO A 306 -5.33 9.85 6.25
C PRO A 306 -5.66 11.26 6.77
N TRP A 307 -4.82 12.24 6.42
CA TRP A 307 -5.04 13.65 6.75
C TRP A 307 -5.98 14.32 5.73
N CYS A 308 -7.27 13.98 5.76
CA CYS A 308 -8.30 14.59 4.91
C CYS A 308 -9.67 14.60 5.59
N THR A 309 -10.66 15.27 4.99
CA THR A 309 -12.07 15.21 5.39
C THR A 309 -12.99 15.11 4.17
N CYS A 310 -14.28 14.82 4.38
CA CYS A 310 -15.30 14.89 3.31
C CYS A 310 -16.06 16.22 3.29
N LYS A 311 -15.54 17.26 3.95
CA LYS A 311 -16.10 18.61 3.84
C LYS A 311 -15.88 19.14 2.43
N GLY A 312 -16.89 19.82 1.89
CA GLY A 312 -16.84 20.41 0.55
C GLY A 312 -16.99 19.41 -0.60
N SER A 313 -17.42 18.17 -0.36
CA SER A 313 -17.65 17.17 -1.42
C SER A 313 -18.89 17.45 -2.28
N GLY A 314 -19.86 18.22 -1.78
CA GLY A 314 -21.13 18.46 -2.47
C GLY A 314 -21.84 17.15 -2.82
N ASN A 315 -22.15 16.95 -4.10
CA ASN A 315 -22.83 15.74 -4.59
C ASN A 315 -21.99 14.46 -4.47
N GLN A 316 -20.67 14.56 -4.20
CA GLN A 316 -19.77 13.40 -4.03
C GLN A 316 -19.53 13.04 -2.56
N GLU A 317 -20.37 13.51 -1.63
CA GLU A 317 -20.19 13.25 -0.21
C GLU A 317 -20.25 11.75 0.13
N GLU A 318 -21.21 11.02 -0.43
CA GLU A 318 -21.32 9.58 -0.24
C GLU A 318 -20.09 8.83 -0.77
N GLU A 319 -19.61 9.18 -1.97
CA GLU A 319 -18.39 8.62 -2.56
C GLU A 319 -17.18 8.87 -1.65
N CYS A 320 -17.05 10.09 -1.13
CA CYS A 320 -15.97 10.45 -0.22
C CYS A 320 -16.04 9.66 1.10
N LEU A 321 -17.23 9.52 1.69
CA LEU A 321 -17.43 8.78 2.93
C LEU A 321 -17.15 7.29 2.73
N ASN A 322 -17.55 6.70 1.59
CA ASN A 322 -17.22 5.33 1.24
C ASN A 322 -15.70 5.14 1.11
N PHE A 323 -15.03 6.03 0.38
CA PHE A 323 -13.57 5.99 0.26
C PHE A 323 -12.86 6.12 1.62
N LEU A 324 -13.27 7.08 2.45
CA LEU A 324 -12.71 7.26 3.79
C LEU A 324 -13.00 6.05 4.68
N SER A 325 -14.20 5.48 4.59
CA SER A 325 -14.61 4.27 5.32
C SER A 325 -13.73 3.06 4.97
N GLN A 326 -13.41 2.87 3.68
CA GLN A 326 -12.48 1.83 3.23
C GLN A 326 -11.09 1.98 3.85
N LEU A 327 -10.63 3.21 4.10
CA LEU A 327 -9.35 3.44 4.77
C LEU A 327 -9.43 3.23 6.30
N ILE A 328 -10.53 3.62 6.94
CA ILE A 328 -10.68 3.57 8.41
C ILE A 328 -11.10 2.18 8.89
N TYR A 329 -12.26 1.69 8.46
CA TYR A 329 -12.91 0.52 9.06
C TYR A 329 -12.20 -0.79 8.73
N ARG A 330 -11.66 -0.90 7.51
CA ARG A 330 -10.91 -2.07 7.08
C ARG A 330 -9.71 -2.34 7.97
N PHE A 331 -8.98 -1.30 8.37
CA PHE A 331 -7.82 -1.44 9.25
C PHE A 331 -8.21 -1.61 10.73
N PHE A 332 -9.26 -0.92 11.19
CA PHE A 332 -9.75 -1.04 12.56
C PHE A 332 -10.12 -2.48 12.93
N PHE A 333 -10.84 -3.18 12.05
CA PHE A 333 -11.24 -4.57 12.28
C PHE A 333 -10.03 -5.48 12.54
N PHE A 334 -8.97 -5.36 11.72
CA PHE A 334 -7.75 -6.13 11.89
C PHE A 334 -6.97 -5.78 13.17
N LEU A 335 -6.96 -4.51 13.60
CA LEU A 335 -6.30 -4.13 14.86
C LEU A 335 -7.08 -4.57 16.10
N TRP A 336 -8.41 -4.59 16.04
CA TRP A 336 -9.28 -4.96 17.15
C TRP A 336 -9.14 -6.44 17.52
N GLU A 337 -9.09 -7.36 16.55
CA GLU A 337 -8.87 -8.80 16.81
C GLU A 337 -7.54 -9.06 17.55
N ARG A 338 -6.49 -8.26 17.31
CA ARG A 338 -5.20 -8.40 18.00
C ARG A 338 -5.24 -7.95 19.47
N ASN A 339 -6.16 -7.06 19.82
CA ASN A 339 -6.22 -6.42 21.13
C ASN A 339 -7.27 -7.04 22.08
N SER A 340 -8.26 -7.77 21.54
CA SER A 340 -9.43 -8.21 22.30
C SER A 340 -9.49 -9.73 22.51
N LYS A 341 -9.23 -10.17 23.76
CA LYS A 341 -9.99 -11.26 24.39
C LYS A 341 -11.36 -10.72 24.85
N VAL A 342 -12.11 -10.06 23.98
CA VAL A 342 -13.41 -9.47 24.31
C VAL A 342 -14.40 -9.85 23.21
N GLN A 343 -15.22 -10.87 23.48
CA GLN A 343 -16.43 -11.16 22.71
C GLN A 343 -17.42 -10.02 22.91
N ILE A 344 -17.95 -9.46 21.82
CA ILE A 344 -19.19 -8.69 21.87
C ILE A 344 -20.10 -9.19 20.75
N PHE A 345 -21.26 -9.69 21.17
CA PHE A 345 -22.45 -9.90 20.35
C PHE A 345 -22.89 -8.56 19.78
N VAL A 346 -23.07 -8.49 18.46
CA VAL A 346 -23.77 -7.37 17.84
C VAL A 346 -25.27 -7.57 18.10
N SER A 347 -25.88 -6.64 18.84
CA SER A 347 -27.33 -6.47 18.91
C SER A 347 -27.79 -5.47 17.87
#